data_AF-A0A1C4QZA5-F1
#
_entry.id   AF-A0A1C4QZA5-F1
#
_cell.length_a   1.000
_cell.length_b   1.000
_cell.length_c   1.000
_cell.angle_alpha   90.00
_cell.angle_beta   90.00
_cell.angle_gamma   90.00
#
_symmetry.space_group_name_H-M   'P 1'
#
loop_
_entity.id
_entity.type
_entity.pdbx_description
1 polymer ?
#
loop_
_entity_poly.entity_id
_entity_poly.type
_entity_poly.pdbx_seq_one_letter_code
_entity_poly.pdbx_strand_id
1 'polypeptide(L)'
;MTLRVSLVAAARSSSRLAERFDDDRPLDQAGWHEVQLVAHTLVPLGAAELRYCSPTPRSRATGDALGFAPMAQPALRDWEMGRWRGLTLGEVT
;
A
#
# COMPACT_ATOMS: atom_id res chain seq x y z
N MET A 1 -3.54 -29.03 8.48
CA MET A 1 -2.56 -27.94 8.26
C MET A 1 -3.34 -26.63 8.27
N THR A 2 -2.88 -25.64 9.04
CA THR A 2 -3.58 -24.35 9.16
C THR A 2 -2.73 -23.27 8.50
N LEU A 3 -3.32 -22.52 7.58
CA LEU A 3 -2.71 -21.37 6.95
C LEU A 3 -3.21 -20.09 7.63
N ARG A 4 -2.30 -19.16 7.92
CA ARG A 4 -2.65 -17.81 8.36
C ARG A 4 -2.21 -16.81 7.30
N VAL A 5 -3.15 -15.98 6.87
CA VAL A 5 -2.90 -14.87 5.94
C VAL A 5 -3.19 -13.57 6.69
N SER A 6 -2.29 -12.59 6.56
CA SER A 6 -2.49 -11.24 7.09
C SER A 6 -2.47 -10.25 5.92
N LEU A 7 -3.46 -9.36 5.89
CA LEU A 7 -3.58 -8.34 4.85
C LEU A 7 -3.28 -6.98 5.45
N VAL A 8 -2.36 -6.24 4.83
CA VAL A 8 -1.97 -4.90 5.24
C VAL A 8 -2.24 -3.97 4.07
N ALA A 9 -3.05 -2.94 4.30
CA ALA A 9 -3.29 -1.91 3.29
C ALA A 9 -2.03 -1.04 3.13
N ALA A 10 -1.73 -0.62 1.90
CA ALA A 10 -0.68 0.35 1.66
C ALA A 10 -1.00 1.66 2.41
N ALA A 11 0.03 2.32 2.94
CA ALA A 11 -0.14 3.64 3.52
C ALA A 11 -0.51 4.66 2.43
N ARG A 12 -1.13 5.76 2.86
CA ARG A 12 -1.60 6.80 1.95
C ARG A 12 -0.42 7.60 1.39
N SER A 13 -0.56 8.04 0.15
CA SER A 13 0.37 8.95 -0.52
C SER A 13 -0.17 10.39 -0.62
N SER A 14 -1.34 10.64 -0.01
CA SER A 14 -1.98 11.95 0.01
C SER A 14 -3.02 12.11 1.11
N SER A 15 -3.58 13.32 1.25
CA SER A 15 -4.75 13.57 2.08
C SER A 15 -5.98 12.86 1.51
N ARG A 16 -6.95 12.49 2.35
CA ARG A 16 -8.14 11.75 1.90
C ARG A 16 -8.91 12.44 0.77
N LEU A 17 -8.92 13.77 0.73
CA LEU A 17 -9.61 14.55 -0.29
C LEU A 17 -8.80 14.68 -1.59
N ALA A 18 -7.48 14.51 -1.52
CA ALA A 18 -6.57 14.58 -2.67
C ALA A 18 -6.16 13.20 -3.22
N GLU A 19 -6.73 12.13 -2.65
CA GLU A 19 -6.48 10.77 -3.09
C GLU A 19 -7.07 10.57 -4.49
N ARG A 20 -6.26 9.98 -5.36
CA ARG A 20 -6.57 9.78 -6.77
C ARG A 20 -6.60 8.29 -7.10
N PHE A 21 -7.51 7.91 -7.99
CA PHE A 21 -7.60 6.53 -8.46
C PHE A 21 -6.37 6.13 -9.26
N ASP A 22 -5.80 4.97 -8.94
CA ASP A 22 -4.68 4.36 -9.67
C ASP A 22 -3.51 5.33 -9.91
N ASP A 23 -3.17 6.04 -8.83
CA ASP A 23 -2.09 7.01 -8.82
C ASP A 23 -0.82 6.35 -8.24
N ASP A 24 0.17 6.13 -9.11
CA ASP A 24 1.43 5.46 -8.80
C ASP A 24 2.38 6.32 -7.93
N ARG A 25 1.87 7.34 -7.24
CA ARG A 25 2.68 8.14 -6.32
C ARG A 25 3.27 7.28 -5.19
N PRO A 26 4.55 7.48 -4.84
CA PRO A 26 5.11 6.90 -3.63
C PRO A 26 4.47 7.51 -2.38
N LEU A 27 4.77 6.95 -1.20
CA LEU A 27 4.33 7.54 0.07
C LEU A 27 4.84 8.98 0.21
N ASP A 28 3.95 9.86 0.67
CA ASP A 28 4.32 11.21 1.07
C ASP A 28 4.82 11.23 2.53
N GLN A 29 5.31 12.38 2.99
CA GLN A 29 5.85 12.53 4.34
C GLN A 29 4.82 12.16 5.42
N ALA A 30 3.54 12.47 5.20
CA ALA A 30 2.47 12.16 6.14
C ALA A 30 2.21 10.65 6.21
N GLY A 31 2.17 9.96 5.06
CA GLY A 31 2.07 8.52 4.95
C GLY A 31 3.24 7.80 5.63
N TRP A 32 4.47 8.28 5.40
CA TRP A 32 5.65 7.77 6.11
C TRP A 32 5.52 7.92 7.63
N HIS A 33 5.09 9.08 8.11
CA HIS A 33 4.89 9.32 9.54
C HIS A 33 3.81 8.41 10.13
N GLU A 34 2.69 8.21 9.43
CA GLU A 34 1.62 7.30 9.84
C GLU A 34 2.12 5.86 9.95
N VAL A 35 2.93 5.39 8.99
CA VAL A 35 3.56 4.07 9.08
C VAL A 35 4.40 3.95 10.35
N GLN A 36 5.25 4.93 10.64
CA GLN A 36 6.11 4.90 11.83
C GLN A 36 5.30 4.82 13.13
N LEU A 37 4.18 5.54 13.22
CA LEU A 37 3.32 5.52 14.41
C LEU A 37 2.73 4.13 14.67
N VAL A 38 2.30 3.42 13.63
CA VAL A 38 1.64 2.10 13.77
C VAL A 38 2.61 0.92 13.59
N ALA A 39 3.86 1.16 13.19
CA ALA A 39 4.83 0.12 12.82
C ALA A 39 4.96 -0.95 13.91
N HIS A 40 5.01 -0.55 15.18
CA HIS A 40 5.13 -1.47 16.32
C HIS A 40 4.02 -2.55 16.36
N THR A 41 2.83 -2.26 15.84
CA THR A 41 1.71 -3.22 15.76
C THR A 41 1.82 -4.17 14.55
N LEU A 42 2.52 -3.75 13.50
CA LEU A 42 2.57 -4.44 12.21
C LEU A 42 3.88 -5.20 11.99
N VAL A 43 4.99 -4.75 12.57
CA VAL A 43 6.31 -5.40 12.49
C VAL A 43 6.26 -6.91 12.79
N PRO A 44 5.48 -7.42 13.76
CA PRO A 44 5.38 -8.86 14.01
C PRO A 44 4.89 -9.68 12.80
N LEU A 45 4.13 -9.06 11.88
CA LEU A 45 3.68 -9.71 10.63
C LEU A 45 4.84 -10.01 9.67
N GLY A 46 5.98 -9.35 9.84
CA GLY A 46 7.21 -9.61 9.09
C GLY A 46 7.80 -11.00 9.29
N ALA A 47 7.35 -11.75 10.31
CA ALA A 47 7.71 -13.15 10.55
C ALA A 47 7.05 -14.13 9.55
N ALA A 48 6.15 -13.65 8.69
CA ALA A 48 5.57 -14.47 7.63
C ALA A 48 6.66 -14.95 6.65
N GLU A 49 6.66 -16.25 6.35
CA GLU A 49 7.59 -16.88 5.41
C GLU A 49 7.51 -16.24 4.00
N LEU A 50 6.28 -15.99 3.55
CA LEU A 50 5.98 -15.34 2.28
C LEU A 50 5.38 -13.96 2.51
N ARG A 51 5.97 -12.96 1.86
CA ARG A 51 5.56 -11.55 1.95
C ARG A 51 5.46 -11.00 0.55
N TYR A 52 4.26 -10.57 0.17
CA TYR A 52 3.95 -10.10 -1.16
C TYR A 52 3.34 -8.71 -1.11
N CYS A 53 3.54 -7.94 -2.18
CA CYS A 53 2.87 -6.65 -2.35
C CYS A 53 2.46 -6.42 -3.81
N SER A 54 1.51 -5.50 -4.00
CA SER A 54 1.19 -4.92 -5.30
C SER A 54 2.44 -4.27 -5.90
N PRO A 55 2.63 -4.29 -7.23
CA PRO A 55 3.74 -3.59 -7.90
C PRO A 55 3.59 -2.05 -7.89
N THR A 56 2.64 -1.48 -7.14
CA THR A 56 2.53 -0.02 -6.98
C THR A 56 3.65 0.54 -6.08
N PRO A 57 4.19 1.73 -6.36
CA PRO A 57 5.23 2.35 -5.53
C PRO A 57 4.85 2.52 -4.06
N ARG A 58 3.59 2.89 -3.75
CA ARG A 58 3.10 3.00 -2.37
C ARG A 58 3.12 1.67 -1.61
N SER A 59 2.81 0.56 -2.27
CA SER A 59 2.76 -0.76 -1.64
C SER A 59 4.16 -1.25 -1.28
N ARG A 60 5.12 -1.08 -2.21
CA ARG A 60 6.54 -1.36 -1.94
C ARG A 60 7.07 -0.50 -0.79
N ALA A 61 6.89 0.82 -0.87
CA ALA A 61 7.38 1.75 0.14
C ALA A 61 6.79 1.45 1.54
N THR A 62 5.52 1.06 1.63
CA THR A 62 4.91 0.65 2.91
C THR A 62 5.57 -0.60 3.47
N GLY A 63 5.83 -1.61 2.62
CA GLY A 63 6.51 -2.83 3.03
C GLY A 63 7.96 -2.58 3.47
N ASP A 64 8.68 -1.72 2.76
CA ASP A 64 10.05 -1.33 3.09
C ASP A 64 10.09 -0.57 4.42
N ALA A 65 9.16 0.37 4.63
CA ALA A 65 9.00 1.13 5.87
C ALA A 65 8.73 0.26 7.11
N LEU A 66 8.02 -0.86 6.92
CA LEU A 66 7.71 -1.84 7.96
C LEU A 66 8.80 -2.92 8.12
N GLY A 67 9.83 -2.91 7.28
CA GLY A 67 10.88 -3.93 7.28
C GLY A 67 10.44 -5.30 6.75
N PHE A 68 9.35 -5.36 5.99
CA PHE A 68 8.82 -6.62 5.45
C PHE A 68 9.62 -7.14 4.26
N ALA A 69 10.30 -6.27 3.51
CA ALA A 69 10.98 -6.62 2.26
C ALA A 69 10.10 -7.51 1.33
N PRO A 70 8.86 -7.08 1.01
CA PRO A 70 7.93 -7.92 0.27
C PRO A 70 8.34 -8.06 -1.20
N MET A 71 8.07 -9.23 -1.78
CA MET A 71 8.25 -9.45 -3.21
C MET A 71 7.06 -8.85 -3.98
N ALA A 72 7.32 -8.01 -4.97
CA ALA A 72 6.28 -7.48 -5.84
C ALA A 72 5.65 -8.61 -6.68
N GLN A 73 4.32 -8.72 -6.66
CA GLN A 73 3.58 -9.74 -7.39
C GLN A 73 2.62 -9.10 -8.40
N PRO A 74 2.82 -9.30 -9.72
CA PRO A 74 1.95 -8.73 -10.74
C PRO A 74 0.47 -9.10 -10.57
N ALA A 75 0.18 -10.27 -9.99
CA ALA A 75 -1.17 -10.74 -9.70
C ALA A 75 -1.88 -9.92 -8.60
N LEU A 76 -1.13 -9.14 -7.81
CA LEU A 76 -1.66 -8.23 -6.78
C LEU A 76 -1.79 -6.79 -7.27
N ARG A 77 -1.66 -6.54 -8.59
CA ARG A 77 -1.86 -5.22 -9.17
C ARG A 77 -3.28 -4.71 -8.83
N ASP A 78 -3.34 -3.44 -8.48
CA ASP A 78 -4.58 -2.72 -8.26
C ASP A 78 -5.47 -2.79 -9.53
N TRP A 79 -6.77 -2.59 -9.35
CA TRP A 79 -7.68 -2.57 -10.48
C TRP A 79 -7.36 -1.41 -11.42
N GLU A 80 -7.36 -1.69 -12.72
CA GLU A 80 -7.18 -0.66 -13.75
C GLU A 80 -8.42 0.24 -13.77
N MET A 81 -8.25 1.45 -13.21
CA MET A 81 -9.36 2.38 -12.98
C MET A 81 -9.84 3.07 -14.28
N GLY A 82 -9.20 2.78 -15.43
CA GLY A 82 -9.59 3.24 -16.75
C GLY A 82 -9.76 4.76 -16.80
N ARG A 83 -10.95 5.22 -17.22
CA ARG A 83 -11.28 6.66 -17.32
C ARG A 83 -11.21 7.43 -15.99
N TRP A 84 -11.21 6.73 -14.85
CA TRP A 84 -11.08 7.36 -13.54
C TRP A 84 -9.62 7.53 -13.11
N ARG A 85 -8.66 6.92 -13.81
CA ARG A 85 -7.24 7.01 -13.46
C ARG A 85 -6.80 8.47 -13.34
N GLY A 86 -6.18 8.79 -12.22
CA GLY A 86 -5.72 10.13 -11.89
C GLY A 86 -6.81 11.08 -11.39
N LEU A 87 -8.09 10.71 -11.41
CA LEU A 87 -9.18 11.53 -10.86
C LEU A 87 -9.29 11.32 -9.35
N THR A 88 -9.65 12.38 -8.63
CA THR A 88 -10.17 12.29 -7.26
C THR A 88 -11.62 11.82 -7.28
N LEU A 89 -12.12 11.39 -6.12
CA LEU A 89 -13.53 11.01 -5.97
C LEU A 89 -14.50 12.12 -6.39
N GLY A 90 -14.14 13.40 -6.18
CA GLY A 90 -14.97 14.55 -6.58
C GLY A 90 -14.91 14.92 -8.06
N GLU A 91 -13.92 14.40 -8.79
CA GLU A 91 -13.76 14.63 -10.24
C GLU A 91 -14.44 13.55 -11.09
N VAL A 92 -14.82 12.42 -10.48
CA VAL A 92 -15.49 11.32 -11.17
C VAL A 92 -16.95 11.69 -11.49
N THR A 93 -17.34 11.47 -12.75
CA THR A 93 -18.69 11.70 -13.29
C THR A 93 -19.34 10.43 -13.84
#